data_AF-R7Q618-F1
#
_entry.id   AF-R7Q618-F1
#
_cell.length_a   1.000
_cell.length_b   1.000
_cell.length_c   1.000
_cell.angle_alpha   90.00
_cell.angle_beta   90.00
_cell.angle_gamma   90.00
#
_symmetry.space_group_name_H-M   'P 1'
#
loop_
_entity.id
_entity.type
_entity.pdbx_description
1 polymer ?
#
loop_
_entity_poly.entity_id
_entity_poly.type
_entity_poly.pdbx_seq_one_letter_code
_entity_poly.pdbx_strand_id
1 'polypeptide(L)'
;MCDGLPIWPQVYYCLRAGSRETGLEILVDALQAGCTDASVILIEQCLRASLTAGERGALPEMLLERLVQEYGLSVQRGEDPYERACYVVLGRLDPAAGDKLALPDSDYSLLFYSIEDYLWLRLSIVRLDTDERAPESLRMYELPMKCIQEEVRRFGPAHFDPQGDTPTFYAFVLLLTGQFSAAIEYLDGGARAIAEATHVAYILYYYGILREPGGVDAGAADGANFCFDYAELLWRYVTRFSRTDATAAAVYLFTLRDGVVRKELLQRLVLETKEFDLLLGTKAFRDDGRGGRQAGVLQELWPLGGRDGTVGGSWMSVVADAARAADEAGDRASAVQLYDVAGARGKVVGILIDRLSAELTSRNTASRDVTFKEAMKYRQGLENDRMHRPLERMEGDVLLGQLLPSLDLLLGMGEFFELIWEKQFERAWELLDKMDFLPRTDGQLVSKISELKVGGGVWADAVCDRVPEIVLGAMEVLAGLHGMQRRSGREIGGSGLWSTQTLRTAAKTLVNFSGMLPNVSADVSARLVRLDVLMN
;
A
#
# COMPACT_ATOMS: atom_id res chain seq x y z
N MET A 1 -17.13 -26.34 -57.78
CA MET A 1 -17.91 -25.15 -57.38
C MET A 1 -19.15 -25.64 -56.65
N CYS A 2 -19.56 -24.99 -55.57
CA CYS A 2 -20.85 -25.18 -54.89
C CYS A 2 -21.59 -23.84 -54.95
N ASP A 3 -22.86 -23.83 -55.35
CA ASP A 3 -23.65 -22.61 -55.57
C ASP A 3 -22.99 -21.55 -56.48
N GLY A 4 -22.22 -22.00 -57.46
CA GLY A 4 -21.50 -21.10 -58.39
C GLY A 4 -20.23 -20.45 -57.81
N LEU A 5 -19.83 -20.80 -56.59
CA LEU A 5 -18.63 -20.31 -55.92
C LEU A 5 -17.55 -21.42 -55.77
N PRO A 6 -16.26 -21.07 -55.69
CA PRO A 6 -15.18 -22.04 -55.44
C PRO A 6 -15.33 -22.64 -54.03
N ILE A 7 -15.12 -23.96 -53.90
CA ILE A 7 -15.40 -24.70 -52.65
C ILE A 7 -14.36 -24.33 -51.57
N TRP A 8 -13.07 -24.38 -51.90
CA TRP A 8 -11.99 -24.21 -50.93
C TRP A 8 -11.94 -22.86 -50.23
N PRO A 9 -12.12 -21.71 -50.92
CA PRO A 9 -12.21 -20.43 -50.23
C PRO A 9 -13.38 -20.37 -49.23
N GLN A 10 -14.53 -20.93 -49.59
CA GLN A 10 -15.69 -20.96 -48.70
C GLN A 10 -15.41 -21.79 -47.44
N VAL A 11 -14.85 -22.99 -47.60
CA VAL A 11 -14.49 -23.87 -46.48
C VAL A 11 -13.41 -23.23 -45.62
N TYR A 12 -12.37 -22.66 -46.22
CA TYR A 12 -11.30 -21.95 -45.51
C TYR A 12 -11.85 -20.81 -44.65
N TYR A 13 -12.70 -19.94 -45.22
CA TYR A 13 -13.25 -18.82 -44.47
C TYR A 13 -14.24 -19.26 -43.38
N CYS A 14 -14.93 -20.40 -43.56
CA CYS A 14 -15.70 -21.01 -42.49
C CYS A 14 -14.80 -21.45 -41.32
N LEU A 15 -13.69 -22.14 -41.61
CA LEU A 15 -12.70 -22.51 -40.58
C LEU A 15 -12.09 -21.28 -39.90
N ARG A 16 -11.76 -20.24 -40.67
CA ARG A 16 -11.19 -18.98 -40.18
C ARG A 16 -12.14 -18.19 -39.28
N ALA A 17 -13.44 -18.29 -39.53
CA ALA A 17 -14.50 -17.70 -38.72
C ALA A 17 -14.89 -18.57 -37.51
N GLY A 18 -14.31 -19.77 -37.37
CA GLY A 18 -14.64 -20.72 -36.30
C GLY A 18 -15.92 -21.53 -36.54
N SER A 19 -16.52 -21.45 -37.73
CA SER A 19 -17.74 -22.18 -38.08
C SER A 19 -17.39 -23.48 -38.83
N ARG A 20 -17.06 -24.53 -38.08
CA ARG A 20 -16.73 -25.84 -38.66
C ARG A 20 -17.96 -26.53 -39.24
N GLU A 21 -19.13 -26.28 -38.66
CA GLU A 21 -20.42 -26.84 -39.07
C GLU A 21 -20.83 -26.34 -40.45
N THR A 22 -20.78 -25.03 -40.71
CA THR A 22 -21.10 -24.47 -42.03
C THR A 22 -20.09 -24.91 -43.09
N GLY A 23 -18.81 -25.03 -42.73
CA GLY A 23 -17.81 -25.63 -43.62
C GLY A 23 -18.16 -27.07 -44.01
N LEU A 24 -18.71 -27.86 -43.06
CA LEU A 24 -19.15 -29.23 -43.31
C LEU A 24 -20.39 -29.27 -44.20
N GLU A 25 -21.38 -28.40 -43.97
CA GLU A 25 -22.58 -28.29 -44.80
C GLU A 25 -22.23 -28.04 -46.26
N ILE A 26 -21.32 -27.10 -46.54
CA ILE A 26 -20.85 -26.80 -47.90
C ILE A 26 -20.24 -28.02 -48.58
N LEU A 27 -19.44 -28.81 -47.85
CA LEU A 27 -18.83 -30.02 -48.39
C LEU A 27 -19.89 -31.10 -48.64
N VAL A 28 -20.84 -31.28 -47.71
CA VAL A 28 -21.95 -32.22 -47.85
C VAL A 28 -22.82 -31.87 -49.05
N ASP A 29 -23.17 -30.59 -49.23
CA ASP A 29 -23.97 -30.12 -50.35
C ASP A 29 -23.25 -30.32 -51.68
N ALA A 30 -21.94 -30.05 -51.74
CA ALA A 30 -21.13 -30.33 -52.91
C ALA A 30 -21.12 -31.82 -53.27
N LEU A 31 -20.99 -32.72 -52.28
CA LEU A 31 -21.05 -34.17 -52.50
C LEU A 31 -22.45 -34.63 -52.95
N GLN A 32 -23.52 -34.09 -52.35
CA GLN A 32 -24.90 -34.37 -52.76
C GLN A 32 -25.21 -33.88 -54.18
N ALA A 33 -24.59 -32.77 -54.59
CA ALA A 33 -24.63 -32.24 -55.95
C ALA A 33 -23.77 -33.06 -56.95
N GLY A 34 -23.12 -34.14 -56.51
CA GLY A 34 -22.38 -35.07 -57.35
C GLY A 34 -20.88 -34.80 -57.46
N CYS A 35 -20.29 -34.01 -56.57
CA CYS A 35 -18.83 -33.87 -56.50
C CYS A 35 -18.18 -35.20 -56.08
N THR A 36 -17.23 -35.68 -56.87
CA THR A 36 -16.48 -36.92 -56.61
C THR A 36 -14.99 -36.66 -56.33
N ASP A 37 -14.65 -35.42 -55.99
CA ASP A 37 -13.28 -35.03 -55.72
C ASP A 37 -12.78 -35.69 -54.42
N ALA A 38 -11.60 -36.32 -54.49
CA ALA A 38 -11.06 -37.08 -53.36
C ALA A 38 -10.76 -36.18 -52.15
N SER A 39 -10.25 -34.97 -52.40
CA SER A 39 -9.93 -34.01 -51.35
C SER A 39 -11.20 -33.53 -50.64
N VAL A 40 -12.27 -33.26 -51.40
CA VAL A 40 -13.58 -32.88 -50.83
C VAL A 40 -14.13 -33.99 -49.92
N ILE A 41 -14.08 -35.25 -50.36
CA ILE A 41 -14.54 -36.41 -49.56
C ILE A 41 -13.69 -36.57 -48.30
N LEU A 42 -12.37 -36.47 -48.41
CA LEU A 42 -11.49 -36.63 -47.27
C LEU A 42 -11.68 -35.51 -46.24
N ILE A 43 -11.70 -34.25 -46.68
CA ILE A 43 -11.84 -33.10 -45.79
C ILE A 43 -13.20 -33.10 -45.10
N GLU A 44 -14.27 -33.53 -45.79
CA GLU A 44 -15.58 -33.78 -45.19
C GLU A 44 -15.49 -34.80 -44.04
N GLN A 45 -14.85 -35.96 -44.27
CA GLN A 45 -14.65 -36.99 -43.24
C GLN A 45 -13.85 -36.47 -42.05
N CYS A 46 -12.77 -35.73 -42.31
CA CYS A 46 -11.93 -35.12 -41.28
C CYS A 46 -12.69 -34.07 -40.47
N LEU A 47 -13.46 -33.21 -41.11
CA LEU A 47 -14.23 -32.16 -40.44
C LEU A 47 -15.34 -32.75 -39.57
N ARG A 48 -16.06 -33.77 -40.06
CA ARG A 48 -17.04 -34.53 -39.27
C ARG A 48 -16.41 -35.22 -38.06
N ALA A 49 -15.24 -35.84 -38.24
CA ALA A 49 -14.50 -36.46 -37.14
C ALA A 49 -14.04 -35.43 -36.11
N SER A 50 -13.56 -34.26 -36.56
CA SER A 50 -13.16 -33.15 -35.68
C SER A 50 -14.33 -32.62 -34.84
N LEU A 51 -15.51 -32.43 -35.43
CA LEU A 51 -16.71 -32.02 -34.69
C LEU A 51 -17.12 -33.05 -33.63
N THR A 52 -16.96 -34.35 -33.94
CA THR A 52 -17.28 -35.43 -32.99
C THR A 52 -16.27 -35.49 -31.85
N ALA A 53 -14.99 -35.26 -32.12
CA ALA A 53 -13.92 -35.27 -31.14
C ALA A 53 -13.88 -33.98 -30.28
N GLY A 54 -14.59 -32.93 -30.70
CA GLY A 54 -14.62 -31.62 -30.05
C GLY A 54 -13.41 -30.74 -30.39
N GLU A 55 -13.38 -29.52 -29.85
CA GLU A 55 -12.38 -28.50 -30.22
C GLU A 55 -10.92 -28.94 -30.04
N ARG A 56 -10.65 -29.75 -29.01
CA ARG A 56 -9.31 -30.23 -28.64
C ARG A 56 -9.02 -31.66 -29.10
N GLY A 57 -10.03 -32.36 -29.62
CA GLY A 57 -9.89 -33.75 -30.05
C GLY A 57 -8.97 -33.89 -31.25
N ALA A 58 -8.12 -34.91 -31.24
CA ALA A 58 -7.31 -35.26 -32.41
C ALA A 58 -8.17 -35.99 -33.45
N LEU A 59 -7.80 -35.84 -34.72
CA LEU A 59 -8.33 -36.72 -35.76
C LEU A 59 -7.88 -38.16 -35.48
N PRO A 60 -8.71 -39.17 -35.78
CA PRO A 60 -8.29 -40.56 -35.76
C PRO A 60 -7.01 -40.76 -36.58
N GLU A 61 -6.05 -41.53 -36.05
CA GLU A 61 -4.73 -41.77 -36.67
C GLU A 61 -4.84 -42.11 -38.16
N MET A 62 -5.73 -43.02 -38.54
CA MET A 62 -5.97 -43.40 -39.94
C MET A 62 -6.38 -42.22 -40.83
N LEU A 63 -7.23 -41.31 -40.34
CA LEU A 63 -7.64 -40.13 -41.11
C LEU A 63 -6.51 -39.11 -41.21
N LEU A 64 -5.74 -38.93 -40.14
CA LEU A 64 -4.60 -38.02 -40.11
C LEU A 64 -3.48 -38.48 -41.07
N GLU A 65 -3.15 -39.77 -41.07
CA GLU A 65 -2.15 -40.32 -42.01
C GLU A 65 -2.61 -40.22 -43.47
N ARG A 66 -3.89 -40.49 -43.74
CA ARG A 66 -4.48 -40.30 -45.08
C ARG A 66 -4.40 -38.84 -45.53
N LEU A 67 -4.66 -37.89 -44.63
CA LEU A 67 -4.57 -36.46 -44.90
C LEU A 67 -3.16 -36.04 -45.30
N VAL A 68 -2.14 -36.46 -44.56
CA VAL A 68 -0.74 -36.15 -44.89
C VAL A 68 -0.31 -36.83 -46.19
N GLN A 69 -0.73 -38.07 -46.42
CA GLN A 69 -0.42 -38.81 -47.64
C GLN A 69 -1.01 -38.13 -48.87
N GLU A 70 -2.29 -37.77 -48.83
CA GLU A 70 -2.98 -37.11 -49.93
C GLU A 70 -2.39 -35.73 -50.19
N TYR A 71 -2.08 -34.96 -49.13
CA TYR A 71 -1.44 -33.66 -49.28
C TYR A 71 -0.14 -33.76 -50.10
N GLY A 72 0.76 -34.66 -49.74
CA GLY A 72 2.05 -34.80 -50.44
C GLY A 72 1.95 -35.34 -51.87
N LEU A 73 0.89 -36.09 -52.19
CA LEU A 73 0.71 -36.69 -53.52
C LEU A 73 0.07 -35.72 -54.53
N SER A 74 -0.96 -34.98 -54.12
CA SER A 74 -1.77 -34.15 -55.02
C SER A 74 -1.82 -32.69 -54.59
N VAL A 75 -2.15 -32.40 -53.34
CA VAL A 75 -2.53 -31.04 -52.89
C VAL A 75 -1.33 -30.09 -52.85
N GLN A 76 -0.16 -30.59 -52.45
CA GLN A 76 1.07 -29.79 -52.35
C GLN A 76 1.47 -29.16 -53.69
N ARG A 77 1.21 -29.86 -54.80
CA ARG A 77 1.52 -29.41 -56.17
C ARG A 77 0.31 -28.78 -56.86
N GLY A 78 -0.84 -28.73 -56.18
CA GLY A 78 -2.05 -28.12 -56.69
C GLY A 78 -1.93 -26.59 -56.81
N GLU A 79 -2.90 -25.96 -57.48
CA GLU A 79 -2.90 -24.50 -57.65
C GLU A 79 -3.65 -23.78 -56.52
N ASP A 80 -4.53 -24.45 -55.77
CA ASP A 80 -5.42 -23.82 -54.78
C ASP A 80 -4.75 -23.68 -53.39
N PRO A 81 -4.44 -22.45 -52.95
CA PRO A 81 -3.82 -22.22 -51.65
C PRO A 81 -4.81 -22.42 -50.49
N TYR A 82 -6.11 -22.20 -50.70
CA TYR A 82 -7.13 -22.38 -49.67
C TYR A 82 -7.32 -23.86 -49.34
N GLU A 83 -7.20 -24.74 -50.33
CA GLU A 83 -7.18 -26.19 -50.14
C GLU A 83 -6.02 -26.60 -49.23
N ARG A 84 -4.79 -26.18 -49.57
CA ARG A 84 -3.60 -26.47 -48.76
C ARG A 84 -3.75 -26.01 -47.32
N ALA A 85 -4.26 -24.80 -47.10
CA ALA A 85 -4.50 -24.27 -45.75
C ALA A 85 -5.53 -25.10 -44.97
N CYS A 86 -6.61 -25.58 -45.60
CA CYS A 86 -7.60 -26.43 -44.94
C CYS A 86 -6.99 -27.75 -44.44
N TYR A 87 -6.12 -28.38 -45.25
CA TYR A 87 -5.39 -29.59 -44.84
C TYR A 87 -4.51 -29.34 -43.61
N VAL A 88 -3.71 -28.28 -43.64
CA VAL A 88 -2.80 -27.92 -42.54
C VAL A 88 -3.58 -27.65 -41.24
N VAL A 89 -4.65 -26.86 -41.32
CA VAL A 89 -5.47 -26.51 -40.15
C VAL A 89 -6.18 -27.72 -39.56
N LEU A 90 -6.78 -28.59 -40.39
CA LEU A 90 -7.48 -29.78 -39.89
C LEU A 90 -6.53 -30.86 -39.38
N GLY A 91 -5.34 -30.99 -39.99
CA GLY A 91 -4.30 -31.90 -39.51
C GLY A 91 -3.73 -31.49 -38.15
N ARG A 92 -3.73 -30.19 -37.83
CA ARG A 92 -3.02 -29.61 -36.69
C ARG A 92 -1.56 -30.07 -36.67
N LEU A 93 -0.87 -29.84 -37.79
CA LEU A 93 0.51 -30.22 -38.05
C LEU A 93 1.28 -28.99 -38.58
N ASP A 94 2.51 -28.81 -38.13
CA ASP A 94 3.36 -27.67 -38.48
C ASP A 94 3.86 -27.76 -39.94
N PRO A 95 3.42 -26.88 -40.85
CA PRO A 95 3.92 -26.86 -42.21
C PRO A 95 5.40 -26.44 -42.30
N ALA A 96 5.97 -25.85 -41.23
CA ALA A 96 7.37 -25.43 -41.19
C ALA A 96 8.34 -26.55 -40.74
N ALA A 97 7.83 -27.66 -40.20
CA ALA A 97 8.67 -28.71 -39.61
C ALA A 97 9.25 -29.72 -40.64
N GLY A 98 8.76 -29.73 -41.88
CA GLY A 98 9.28 -30.59 -42.93
C GLY A 98 8.58 -30.44 -44.28
N ASP A 99 9.15 -31.07 -45.30
CA ASP A 99 8.76 -30.83 -46.70
C ASP A 99 7.38 -31.38 -47.07
N LYS A 100 6.85 -32.38 -46.35
CA LYS A 100 5.61 -33.06 -46.75
C LYS A 100 4.35 -32.23 -46.59
N LEU A 101 4.40 -31.18 -45.77
CA LEU A 101 3.27 -30.27 -45.50
C LEU A 101 3.61 -28.81 -45.76
N ALA A 102 4.74 -28.55 -46.44
CA ALA A 102 5.23 -27.21 -46.66
C ALA A 102 4.21 -26.37 -47.45
N LEU A 103 3.97 -25.16 -46.97
CA LEU A 103 3.21 -24.13 -47.65
C LEU A 103 4.19 -23.24 -48.44
N PRO A 104 3.93 -22.95 -49.73
CA PRO A 104 4.72 -21.99 -50.51
C PRO A 104 4.68 -20.56 -49.92
N ASP A 105 5.74 -19.77 -50.10
CA ASP A 105 5.78 -18.36 -49.67
C ASP A 105 4.66 -17.50 -50.29
N SER A 106 4.21 -17.87 -51.50
CA SER A 106 3.07 -17.24 -52.17
C SER A 106 1.77 -17.42 -51.38
N ASP A 107 1.60 -18.56 -50.72
CA ASP A 107 0.40 -18.85 -49.92
C ASP A 107 0.42 -18.03 -48.65
N TYR A 108 1.60 -17.89 -48.00
CA TYR A 108 1.73 -17.00 -46.85
C TYR A 108 1.40 -15.56 -47.19
N SER A 109 1.88 -15.08 -48.34
CA SER A 109 1.62 -13.71 -48.80
C SER A 109 0.13 -13.48 -49.15
N LEU A 110 -0.57 -14.51 -49.62
CA LEU A 110 -1.98 -14.42 -50.03
C LEU A 110 -2.94 -14.59 -48.85
N LEU A 111 -2.71 -15.60 -48.02
CA LEU A 111 -3.67 -16.05 -47.00
C LEU A 111 -3.37 -15.50 -45.60
N PHE A 112 -2.11 -15.18 -45.30
CA PHE A 112 -1.65 -14.78 -43.96
C PHE A 112 -0.97 -13.41 -44.00
N TYR A 113 -1.58 -12.48 -44.73
CA TYR A 113 -1.04 -11.14 -44.96
C TYR A 113 -1.13 -10.22 -43.72
N SER A 114 -2.02 -10.54 -42.77
CA SER A 114 -2.13 -9.85 -41.47
C SER A 114 -1.51 -10.68 -40.35
N ILE A 115 -1.10 -10.03 -39.26
CA ILE A 115 -0.58 -10.76 -38.09
C ILE A 115 -1.68 -11.62 -37.45
N GLU A 116 -2.93 -11.18 -37.50
CA GLU A 116 -4.08 -11.91 -36.98
C GLU A 116 -4.30 -13.21 -37.75
N ASP A 117 -4.16 -13.19 -39.08
CA ASP A 117 -4.28 -14.39 -39.91
C ASP A 117 -3.08 -15.32 -39.71
N TYR A 118 -1.88 -14.76 -39.59
CA TYR A 118 -0.67 -15.53 -39.25
C TYR A 118 -0.81 -16.22 -37.89
N LEU A 119 -1.16 -15.47 -36.84
CA LEU A 119 -1.36 -16.01 -35.50
C LEU A 119 -2.52 -17.00 -35.47
N TRP A 120 -3.62 -16.74 -36.18
CA TRP A 120 -4.73 -17.69 -36.29
C TRP A 120 -4.25 -19.03 -36.85
N LEU A 121 -3.48 -19.05 -37.94
CA LEU A 121 -2.94 -20.29 -38.49
C LEU A 121 -2.08 -21.01 -37.45
N ARG A 122 -1.08 -20.30 -36.91
CA ARG A 122 -0.11 -20.87 -35.97
C ARG A 122 -0.81 -21.42 -34.73
N LEU A 123 -1.75 -20.68 -34.15
CA LEU A 123 -2.53 -21.10 -32.98
C LEU A 123 -3.51 -22.25 -33.30
N SER A 124 -4.08 -22.28 -34.50
CA SER A 124 -5.00 -23.35 -34.92
C SER A 124 -4.32 -24.72 -35.00
N ILE A 125 -3.01 -24.74 -35.26
CA ILE A 125 -2.22 -25.97 -35.39
C ILE A 125 -1.40 -26.33 -34.15
N VAL A 126 -1.42 -25.49 -33.10
CA VAL A 126 -0.77 -25.81 -31.82
C VAL A 126 -1.34 -27.10 -31.25
N ARG A 127 -0.46 -27.93 -30.69
CA ARG A 127 -0.82 -29.03 -29.80
C ARG A 127 -0.36 -28.71 -28.38
N LEU A 128 -1.29 -28.77 -27.43
CA LEU A 128 -0.99 -28.55 -26.02
C LEU A 128 -0.49 -29.85 -25.37
N ASP A 129 0.26 -29.75 -24.28
CA ASP A 129 0.77 -30.93 -23.56
C ASP A 129 -0.35 -31.86 -23.03
N THR A 130 -1.55 -31.31 -22.86
CA THR A 130 -2.75 -32.04 -22.45
C THR A 130 -3.49 -32.72 -23.61
N ASP A 131 -3.11 -32.44 -24.86
CA ASP A 131 -3.74 -33.03 -26.03
C ASP A 131 -3.19 -34.45 -26.29
N GLU A 132 -3.94 -35.25 -27.06
CA GLU A 132 -3.41 -36.51 -27.58
C GLU A 132 -2.24 -36.25 -28.53
N ARG A 133 -1.14 -36.97 -28.30
CA ARG A 133 0.04 -36.90 -29.16
C ARG A 133 -0.29 -37.39 -30.57
N ALA A 134 0.33 -36.76 -31.56
CA ALA A 134 0.33 -37.23 -32.93
C ALA A 134 0.94 -38.65 -33.02
N PRO A 135 0.56 -39.42 -34.04
CA PRO A 135 1.19 -40.69 -34.38
C PRO A 135 2.71 -40.56 -34.47
N GLU A 136 3.44 -41.62 -34.16
CA GLU A 136 4.92 -41.60 -34.14
C GLU A 136 5.50 -41.13 -35.50
N SER A 137 4.84 -41.51 -36.60
CA SER A 137 5.19 -41.13 -37.98
C SER A 137 5.08 -39.62 -38.23
N LEU A 138 4.28 -38.90 -37.43
CA LEU A 138 3.95 -37.49 -37.59
C LEU A 138 4.43 -36.61 -36.43
N ARG A 139 5.05 -37.19 -35.40
CA ARG A 139 5.48 -36.47 -34.20
C ARG A 139 6.41 -35.29 -34.48
N MET A 140 7.23 -35.38 -35.54
CA MET A 140 8.11 -34.27 -35.96
C MET A 140 7.35 -33.00 -36.39
N TYR A 141 6.06 -33.12 -36.75
CA TYR A 141 5.22 -32.01 -37.18
C TYR A 141 4.36 -31.44 -36.04
N GLU A 142 4.56 -31.87 -34.79
CA GLU A 142 3.85 -31.26 -33.66
C GLU A 142 4.39 -29.86 -33.37
N LEU A 143 3.51 -28.86 -33.31
CA LEU A 143 3.86 -27.50 -32.91
C LEU A 143 3.46 -27.26 -31.44
N PRO A 144 4.41 -27.23 -30.49
CA PRO A 144 4.09 -26.85 -29.12
C PRO A 144 3.92 -25.33 -29.02
N MET A 145 3.06 -24.89 -28.09
CA MET A 145 2.80 -23.46 -27.83
C MET A 145 4.09 -22.65 -27.58
N LYS A 146 5.06 -23.26 -26.90
CA LYS A 146 6.36 -22.65 -26.59
C LYS A 146 7.13 -22.18 -27.83
N CYS A 147 7.04 -22.90 -28.94
CA CYS A 147 7.72 -22.50 -30.18
C CYS A 147 7.16 -21.17 -30.71
N ILE A 148 5.83 -20.98 -30.69
CA ILE A 148 5.21 -19.71 -31.10
C ILE A 148 5.60 -18.59 -30.13
N GLN A 149 5.64 -18.87 -28.82
CA GLN A 149 6.02 -17.89 -27.83
C GLN A 149 7.47 -17.40 -28.02
N GLU A 150 8.40 -18.32 -28.28
CA GLU A 150 9.80 -18.01 -28.59
C GLU A 150 9.95 -17.25 -29.91
N GLU A 151 9.17 -17.62 -30.93
CA GLU A 151 9.13 -16.96 -32.23
C GLU A 151 8.69 -15.48 -32.10
N VAL A 152 7.58 -15.22 -31.40
CA VAL A 152 7.08 -13.86 -31.13
C VAL A 152 8.12 -13.03 -30.37
N ARG A 153 8.76 -13.61 -29.34
CA ARG A 153 9.82 -12.93 -28.58
C ARG A 153 11.03 -12.61 -29.44
N ARG A 154 11.37 -13.49 -30.40
CA ARG A 154 12.50 -13.29 -31.31
C ARG A 154 12.25 -12.15 -32.29
N PHE A 155 11.04 -11.99 -32.80
CA PHE A 155 10.67 -10.81 -33.59
C PHE A 155 10.75 -9.54 -32.74
N GLY A 156 10.20 -9.60 -31.52
CA GLY A 156 10.31 -8.54 -30.53
C GLY A 156 9.58 -7.25 -30.93
N PRO A 157 9.59 -6.23 -30.06
CA PRO A 157 8.77 -5.03 -30.24
C PRO A 157 9.12 -4.24 -31.50
N ALA A 158 10.39 -4.21 -31.93
CA ALA A 158 10.80 -3.47 -33.13
C ALA A 158 10.15 -3.98 -34.43
N HIS A 159 9.72 -5.24 -34.46
CA HIS A 159 8.99 -5.81 -35.58
C HIS A 159 7.52 -5.38 -35.57
N PHE A 160 6.89 -5.36 -34.39
CA PHE A 160 5.45 -5.11 -34.23
C PHE A 160 5.10 -3.64 -34.06
N ASP A 161 6.02 -2.84 -33.52
CA ASP A 161 5.91 -1.40 -33.34
C ASP A 161 7.24 -0.72 -33.73
N PRO A 162 7.56 -0.66 -35.03
CA PRO A 162 8.85 -0.13 -35.50
C PRO A 162 9.07 1.35 -35.14
N GLN A 163 7.98 2.11 -34.96
CA GLN A 163 8.02 3.53 -34.65
C GLN A 163 7.94 3.82 -33.15
N GLY A 164 7.50 2.85 -32.34
CA GLY A 164 7.35 3.01 -30.89
C GLY A 164 6.10 3.79 -30.48
N ASP A 165 5.18 4.04 -31.41
CA ASP A 165 3.99 4.86 -31.21
C ASP A 165 2.79 4.02 -30.72
N THR A 166 2.87 2.69 -30.82
CA THR A 166 1.77 1.76 -30.51
C THR A 166 2.20 0.59 -29.62
N PRO A 167 2.67 0.88 -28.39
CA PRO A 167 3.17 -0.16 -27.50
C PRO A 167 2.12 -1.19 -27.07
N THR A 168 0.83 -0.90 -27.21
CA THR A 168 -0.23 -1.85 -26.88
C THR A 168 -0.32 -3.02 -27.86
N PHE A 169 0.18 -2.86 -29.09
CA PHE A 169 0.05 -3.89 -30.13
C PHE A 169 0.93 -5.10 -29.88
N TYR A 170 2.21 -4.90 -29.57
CA TYR A 170 3.09 -6.02 -29.21
C TYR A 170 2.63 -6.71 -27.92
N ALA A 171 2.18 -5.93 -26.92
CA ALA A 171 1.58 -6.49 -25.71
C ALA A 171 0.35 -7.36 -26.03
N PHE A 172 -0.50 -6.93 -26.96
CA PHE A 172 -1.65 -7.71 -27.41
C PHE A 172 -1.23 -9.04 -28.06
N VAL A 173 -0.20 -9.04 -28.91
CA VAL A 173 0.35 -10.27 -29.50
C VAL A 173 0.89 -11.22 -28.41
N LEU A 174 1.56 -10.69 -27.40
CA LEU A 174 2.02 -11.47 -26.24
C LEU A 174 0.84 -12.07 -25.46
N LEU A 175 -0.24 -11.31 -25.25
CA LEU A 175 -1.46 -11.80 -24.59
C LEU A 175 -2.15 -12.91 -25.40
N LEU A 176 -2.29 -12.76 -26.72
CA LEU A 176 -2.88 -13.77 -27.60
C LEU A 176 -2.09 -15.09 -27.59
N THR A 177 -0.79 -15.01 -27.36
CA THR A 177 0.11 -16.18 -27.27
C THR A 177 0.32 -16.68 -25.84
N GLY A 178 -0.46 -16.18 -24.87
CA GLY A 178 -0.46 -16.62 -23.48
C GLY A 178 0.77 -16.21 -22.66
N GLN A 179 1.51 -15.21 -23.11
CA GLN A 179 2.73 -14.71 -22.46
C GLN A 179 2.42 -13.55 -21.51
N PHE A 180 1.56 -13.80 -20.53
CA PHE A 180 0.95 -12.76 -19.70
C PHE A 180 1.97 -11.90 -18.94
N SER A 181 2.90 -12.51 -18.20
CA SER A 181 3.94 -11.75 -17.47
C SER A 181 4.80 -10.90 -18.40
N ALA A 182 5.21 -11.45 -19.55
CA ALA A 182 6.01 -10.71 -20.54
C ALA A 182 5.25 -9.52 -21.14
N ALA A 183 3.93 -9.65 -21.35
CA ALA A 183 3.09 -8.55 -21.83
C ALA A 183 3.05 -7.40 -20.82
N ILE A 184 2.90 -7.72 -19.52
CA ILE A 184 2.86 -6.72 -18.45
C ILE A 184 4.23 -6.05 -18.28
N GLU A 185 5.32 -6.84 -18.27
CA GLU A 185 6.69 -6.33 -18.17
C GLU A 185 7.03 -5.38 -19.33
N TYR A 186 6.60 -5.72 -20.54
CA TYR A 186 6.81 -4.85 -21.70
C TYR A 186 6.04 -3.53 -21.59
N LEU A 187 4.77 -3.57 -21.18
CA LEU A 187 3.96 -2.36 -20.98
C LEU A 187 4.53 -1.45 -19.89
N ASP A 188 5.00 -2.05 -18.81
CA ASP A 188 5.55 -1.34 -17.65
C ASP A 188 6.94 -0.74 -17.92
N GLY A 189 7.90 -1.59 -18.30
CA GLY A 189 9.31 -1.21 -18.42
C GLY A 189 9.74 -0.71 -19.79
N GLY A 190 9.14 -1.23 -20.87
CA GLY A 190 9.53 -0.93 -22.25
C GLY A 190 8.73 0.20 -22.91
N ALA A 191 7.45 0.30 -22.56
CA ALA A 191 6.47 1.16 -23.26
C ALA A 191 6.03 2.41 -22.50
N ARG A 192 6.41 2.56 -21.22
CA ARG A 192 5.92 3.63 -20.32
C ARG A 192 4.39 3.66 -20.14
N ALA A 193 3.71 2.56 -20.44
CA ALA A 193 2.27 2.38 -20.39
C ALA A 193 1.84 1.73 -19.06
N ILE A 194 2.26 2.32 -17.94
CA ILE A 194 2.05 1.73 -16.60
C ILE A 194 0.56 1.58 -16.26
N ALA A 195 -0.29 2.45 -16.80
CA ALA A 195 -1.73 2.39 -16.54
C ALA A 195 -2.30 1.14 -17.21
N GLU A 196 -1.99 0.93 -18.48
CA GLU A 196 -2.36 -0.24 -19.26
C GLU A 196 -1.79 -1.51 -18.62
N ALA A 197 -0.51 -1.51 -18.24
CA ALA A 197 0.13 -2.62 -17.53
C ALA A 197 -0.64 -2.99 -16.25
N THR A 198 -0.98 -2.00 -15.43
CA THR A 198 -1.66 -2.20 -14.15
C THR A 198 -3.07 -2.75 -14.34
N HIS A 199 -3.83 -2.24 -15.31
CA HIS A 199 -5.20 -2.71 -15.54
C HIS A 199 -5.24 -4.10 -16.19
N VAL A 200 -4.34 -4.40 -17.12
CA VAL A 200 -4.18 -5.75 -17.68
C VAL A 200 -3.78 -6.73 -16.56
N ALA A 201 -2.79 -6.36 -15.74
CA ALA A 201 -2.38 -7.16 -14.60
C ALA A 201 -3.54 -7.36 -13.61
N TYR A 202 -4.33 -6.33 -13.30
CA TYR A 202 -5.51 -6.44 -12.45
C TYR A 202 -6.53 -7.43 -13.01
N ILE A 203 -6.84 -7.40 -14.31
CA ILE A 203 -7.81 -8.34 -14.91
C ILE A 203 -7.31 -9.78 -14.76
N LEU A 204 -6.05 -10.04 -15.10
CA LEU A 204 -5.46 -11.37 -15.02
C LEU A 204 -5.34 -11.85 -13.55
N TYR A 205 -4.96 -10.94 -12.66
CA TYR A 205 -4.95 -11.15 -11.22
C TYR A 205 -6.36 -11.45 -10.72
N TYR A 206 -7.38 -10.70 -11.13
CA TYR A 206 -8.78 -10.88 -10.75
C TYR A 206 -9.31 -12.25 -11.15
N TYR A 207 -9.00 -12.75 -12.34
CA TYR A 207 -9.41 -14.10 -12.76
C TYR A 207 -8.55 -15.22 -12.14
N GLY A 208 -7.42 -14.90 -11.48
CA GLY A 208 -6.51 -15.87 -10.87
C GLY A 208 -5.57 -16.53 -11.88
N ILE A 209 -5.36 -15.87 -13.03
CA ILE A 209 -4.38 -16.27 -14.03
C ILE A 209 -2.98 -15.91 -13.56
N LEU A 210 -2.80 -14.70 -12.99
CA LEU A 210 -1.55 -14.31 -12.36
C LEU A 210 -1.41 -14.92 -10.96
N ARG A 211 -0.19 -15.35 -10.67
CA ARG A 211 0.29 -15.87 -9.40
C ARG A 211 1.33 -14.91 -8.84
N GLU A 212 1.27 -14.68 -7.54
CA GLU A 212 2.29 -13.87 -6.85
C GLU A 212 3.61 -14.64 -6.73
N PRO A 213 4.77 -13.95 -6.81
CA PRO A 213 6.07 -14.56 -6.57
C PRO A 213 6.15 -15.18 -5.17
N GLY A 214 6.61 -16.44 -5.07
CA GLY A 214 6.81 -17.12 -3.79
C GLY A 214 5.61 -17.92 -3.25
N GLY A 215 4.51 -18.01 -4.00
CA GLY A 215 3.42 -18.96 -3.69
C GLY A 215 3.85 -20.43 -3.80
N VAL A 216 3.14 -21.32 -3.11
CA VAL A 216 3.43 -22.77 -3.00
C VAL A 216 3.57 -23.46 -4.37
N ASP A 217 2.95 -22.91 -5.42
CA ASP A 217 2.91 -23.44 -6.79
C ASP A 217 3.80 -22.68 -7.80
N ALA A 218 4.74 -21.84 -7.35
CA ALA A 218 5.59 -21.01 -8.21
C ALA A 218 6.71 -21.79 -8.95
N GLY A 219 6.87 -23.10 -8.67
CA GLY A 219 8.01 -23.91 -9.14
C GLY A 219 7.84 -24.68 -10.46
N ALA A 220 6.71 -24.57 -11.16
CA ALA A 220 6.51 -25.24 -12.46
C ALA A 220 7.23 -24.48 -13.60
N ALA A 221 7.80 -25.20 -14.58
CA ALA A 221 8.56 -24.61 -15.69
C ALA A 221 7.75 -23.64 -16.58
N ASP A 222 6.43 -23.82 -16.68
CA ASP A 222 5.50 -22.88 -17.33
C ASP A 222 4.99 -21.77 -16.41
N GLY A 223 5.30 -21.83 -15.11
CA GLY A 223 4.85 -20.89 -14.08
C GLY A 223 5.35 -19.46 -14.29
N ALA A 224 6.47 -19.28 -15.02
CA ALA A 224 7.05 -17.96 -15.27
C ALA A 224 6.12 -17.03 -16.08
N ASN A 225 5.37 -17.56 -17.04
CA ASN A 225 4.41 -16.77 -17.85
C ASN A 225 3.20 -16.27 -17.03
N PHE A 226 3.00 -16.84 -15.85
CA PHE A 226 1.88 -16.55 -14.95
C PHE A 226 2.32 -15.91 -13.65
N CYS A 227 3.62 -15.73 -13.41
CA CYS A 227 4.15 -15.19 -12.17
C CYS A 227 4.48 -13.71 -12.39
N PHE A 228 3.88 -12.81 -11.61
CA PHE A 228 4.15 -11.37 -11.68
C PHE A 228 3.78 -10.71 -10.36
N ASP A 229 4.63 -9.80 -9.87
CA ASP A 229 4.38 -9.02 -8.65
C ASP A 229 3.38 -7.90 -8.94
N TYR A 230 2.10 -8.21 -8.79
CA TYR A 230 1.03 -7.25 -9.04
C TYR A 230 1.02 -6.15 -7.96
N ALA A 231 1.36 -6.49 -6.71
CA ALA A 231 1.38 -5.54 -5.61
C ALA A 231 2.39 -4.42 -5.82
N GLU A 232 3.60 -4.74 -6.28
CA GLU A 232 4.64 -3.76 -6.57
C GLU A 232 4.27 -2.86 -7.76
N LEU A 233 3.77 -3.44 -8.86
CA LEU A 233 3.29 -2.66 -10.01
C LEU A 233 2.16 -1.69 -9.61
N LEU A 234 1.20 -2.19 -8.84
CA LEU A 234 0.06 -1.40 -8.35
C LEU A 234 0.54 -0.25 -7.46
N TRP A 235 1.49 -0.49 -6.57
CA TRP A 235 2.06 0.55 -5.72
C TRP A 235 2.74 1.66 -6.54
N ARG A 236 3.57 1.29 -7.52
CA ARG A 236 4.22 2.27 -8.42
C ARG A 236 3.23 3.04 -9.28
N TYR A 237 2.10 2.44 -9.64
CA TYR A 237 1.04 3.13 -10.36
C TYR A 237 0.34 4.14 -9.45
N VAL A 238 -0.11 3.70 -8.27
CA VAL A 238 -0.85 4.51 -7.31
C VAL A 238 -0.04 5.69 -6.78
N THR A 239 1.26 5.52 -6.55
CA THR A 239 2.15 6.61 -6.07
C THR A 239 2.26 7.79 -7.05
N ARG A 240 1.87 7.62 -8.33
CA ARG A 240 1.83 8.74 -9.30
C ARG A 240 0.72 9.74 -9.03
N PHE A 241 -0.34 9.35 -8.32
CA PHE A 241 -1.50 10.21 -8.05
C PHE A 241 -1.99 10.17 -6.60
N SER A 242 -1.38 9.36 -5.72
CA SER A 242 -1.82 9.22 -4.32
C SER A 242 -1.87 10.54 -3.55
N ARG A 243 -0.97 11.48 -3.86
CA ARG A 243 -0.95 12.82 -3.26
C ARG A 243 -2.08 13.74 -3.73
N THR A 244 -2.61 13.50 -4.93
CA THR A 244 -3.74 14.28 -5.48
C THR A 244 -5.08 13.61 -5.24
N ASP A 245 -5.10 12.29 -5.18
CA ASP A 245 -6.30 11.48 -4.96
C ASP A 245 -5.97 10.23 -4.13
N ALA A 246 -5.92 10.42 -2.81
CA ALA A 246 -5.69 9.33 -1.86
C ALA A 246 -6.87 8.34 -1.79
N THR A 247 -8.08 8.77 -2.20
CA THR A 247 -9.28 7.93 -2.21
C THR A 247 -9.18 6.88 -3.31
N ALA A 248 -8.90 7.31 -4.55
CA ALA A 248 -8.69 6.40 -5.66
C ALA A 248 -7.53 5.44 -5.38
N ALA A 249 -6.42 5.97 -4.82
CA ALA A 249 -5.28 5.17 -4.40
C ALA A 249 -5.68 4.03 -3.45
N ALA A 250 -6.49 4.33 -2.43
CA ALA A 250 -7.00 3.31 -1.52
C ALA A 250 -7.87 2.28 -2.25
N VAL A 251 -8.79 2.70 -3.12
CA VAL A 251 -9.65 1.80 -3.92
C VAL A 251 -8.81 0.80 -4.73
N TYR A 252 -7.75 1.28 -5.39
CA TYR A 252 -6.83 0.40 -6.11
C TYR A 252 -6.18 -0.62 -5.19
N LEU A 253 -5.65 -0.22 -4.03
CA LEU A 253 -5.02 -1.15 -3.07
C LEU A 253 -6.00 -2.19 -2.50
N PHE A 254 -7.30 -1.89 -2.45
CA PHE A 254 -8.33 -2.86 -2.07
C PHE A 254 -8.55 -3.99 -3.10
N THR A 255 -8.00 -3.88 -4.32
CA THR A 255 -8.01 -4.96 -5.31
C THR A 255 -7.09 -6.13 -4.96
N LEU A 256 -6.13 -5.93 -4.06
CA LEU A 256 -5.21 -6.97 -3.60
C LEU A 256 -5.94 -8.03 -2.78
N ARG A 257 -5.66 -9.30 -3.07
CA ARG A 257 -6.22 -10.45 -2.36
C ARG A 257 -5.51 -10.68 -1.03
N ASP A 258 -4.18 -10.59 -1.03
CA ASP A 258 -3.38 -10.76 0.18
C ASP A 258 -3.66 -9.63 1.17
N GLY A 259 -4.30 -9.98 2.29
CA GLY A 259 -4.66 -9.03 3.34
C GLY A 259 -3.44 -8.45 4.08
N VAL A 260 -2.32 -9.17 4.15
CA VAL A 260 -1.08 -8.71 4.79
C VAL A 260 -0.43 -7.66 3.92
N VAL A 261 -0.17 -7.97 2.65
CA VAL A 261 0.43 -7.03 1.69
C VAL A 261 -0.46 -5.80 1.51
N ARG A 262 -1.79 -5.99 1.42
CA ARG A 262 -2.74 -4.88 1.36
C ARG A 262 -2.62 -3.96 2.58
N LYS A 263 -2.54 -4.53 3.78
CA LYS A 263 -2.42 -3.77 5.03
C LYS A 263 -1.12 -2.95 5.05
N GLU A 264 0.00 -3.54 4.64
CA GLU A 264 1.29 -2.87 4.55
C GLU A 264 1.26 -1.70 3.55
N LEU A 265 0.68 -1.88 2.36
CA LEU A 265 0.59 -0.81 1.37
C LEU A 265 -0.41 0.28 1.78
N LEU A 266 -1.52 -0.06 2.46
CA LEU A 266 -2.43 0.93 3.04
C LEU A 266 -1.75 1.75 4.15
N GLN A 267 -0.93 1.11 4.99
CA GLN A 267 -0.11 1.79 5.99
C GLN A 267 0.84 2.79 5.33
N ARG A 268 1.54 2.37 4.27
CA ARG A 268 2.41 3.27 3.48
C ARG A 268 1.63 4.42 2.87
N LEU A 269 0.48 4.16 2.27
CA LEU A 269 -0.39 5.21 1.68
C LEU A 269 -0.78 6.28 2.72
N VAL A 270 -1.20 5.85 3.92
CA VAL A 270 -1.57 6.76 5.01
C VAL A 270 -0.39 7.65 5.42
N LEU A 271 0.80 7.08 5.55
CA LEU A 271 2.00 7.82 5.98
C LEU A 271 2.54 8.76 4.90
N GLU A 272 2.46 8.38 3.62
CA GLU A 272 2.95 9.19 2.50
C GLU A 272 2.03 10.35 2.14
N THR A 273 0.72 10.13 2.18
CA THR A 273 -0.28 11.16 1.82
C THR A 273 -0.55 12.11 2.97
N LYS A 274 -0.48 11.62 4.22
CA LYS A 274 -0.88 12.36 5.44
C LYS A 274 -2.31 12.89 5.40
N GLU A 275 -3.16 12.36 4.51
CA GLU A 275 -4.58 12.69 4.37
C GLU A 275 -5.42 11.92 5.39
N PHE A 276 -5.09 12.09 6.68
CA PHE A 276 -5.67 11.29 7.77
C PHE A 276 -7.18 11.48 7.92
N ASP A 277 -7.67 12.72 7.79
CA ASP A 277 -9.11 13.02 7.88
C ASP A 277 -9.92 12.31 6.80
N LEU A 278 -9.39 12.29 5.56
CA LEU A 278 -10.04 11.64 4.42
C LEU A 278 -9.99 10.11 4.54
N LEU A 279 -8.80 9.55 4.78
CA LEU A 279 -8.59 8.11 4.78
C LEU A 279 -9.16 7.43 6.03
N LEU A 280 -9.00 8.06 7.20
CA LEU A 280 -9.29 7.46 8.51
C LEU A 280 -10.54 8.07 9.17
N GLY A 281 -11.06 9.16 8.63
CA GLY A 281 -12.27 9.84 9.10
C GLY A 281 -11.98 10.82 10.23
N THR A 282 -12.73 11.92 10.23
CA THR A 282 -12.54 13.02 11.18
C THR A 282 -13.50 12.97 12.38
N LYS A 283 -13.09 13.58 13.49
CA LYS A 283 -13.96 13.85 14.65
C LYS A 283 -14.82 15.08 14.39
N ALA A 284 -15.64 15.07 13.35
CA ALA A 284 -16.63 16.13 13.12
C ALA A 284 -17.81 15.98 14.08
N PHE A 285 -18.39 17.10 14.50
CA PHE A 285 -19.76 17.09 15.01
C PHE A 285 -20.68 16.84 13.82
N ARG A 286 -21.53 15.82 13.90
CA ARG A 286 -22.66 15.74 12.99
C ARG A 286 -23.58 16.93 13.26
N ASP A 287 -24.24 17.44 12.21
CA ASP A 287 -25.22 18.55 12.29
C ASP A 287 -26.38 18.27 13.28
N ASP A 288 -26.52 17.03 13.76
CA ASP A 288 -27.52 16.61 14.75
C ASP A 288 -27.10 16.85 16.22
N GLY A 289 -25.91 17.44 16.46
CA GLY A 289 -25.39 17.70 17.80
C GLY A 289 -24.97 16.44 18.57
N ARG A 290 -25.05 15.25 17.97
CA ARG A 290 -24.44 14.03 18.52
C ARG A 290 -23.03 13.94 17.97
N GLY A 291 -22.04 14.13 18.84
CA GLY A 291 -20.64 13.89 18.50
C GLY A 291 -20.46 12.49 17.92
N GLY A 292 -20.14 12.42 16.63
CA GLY A 292 -20.05 11.17 15.88
C GLY A 292 -18.96 11.28 14.83
N ARG A 293 -18.00 10.37 14.86
CA ARG A 293 -16.89 10.34 13.91
C ARG A 293 -17.42 10.15 12.49
N GLN A 294 -17.04 11.04 11.57
CA GLN A 294 -17.30 10.84 10.15
C GLN A 294 -16.43 9.68 9.68
N ALA A 295 -17.03 8.73 8.95
CA ALA A 295 -16.30 7.59 8.44
C ALA A 295 -15.25 8.04 7.40
N GLY A 296 -14.06 7.48 7.47
CA GLY A 296 -13.05 7.64 6.44
C GLY A 296 -13.20 6.60 5.34
N VAL A 297 -12.51 6.83 4.22
CA VAL A 297 -12.51 5.91 3.07
C VAL A 297 -12.17 4.48 3.48
N LEU A 298 -11.18 4.28 4.36
CA LEU A 298 -10.81 2.93 4.80
C LEU A 298 -11.94 2.24 5.56
N GLN A 299 -12.72 2.97 6.35
CA GLN A 299 -13.86 2.41 7.07
C GLN A 299 -14.99 1.99 6.12
N GLU A 300 -15.17 2.70 5.01
CA GLU A 300 -16.18 2.39 3.98
C GLU A 300 -15.75 1.24 3.06
N LEU A 301 -14.46 1.17 2.72
CA LEU A 301 -13.92 0.10 1.87
C LEU A 301 -13.70 -1.21 2.62
N TRP A 302 -13.44 -1.17 3.94
CA TRP A 302 -13.15 -2.38 4.73
C TRP A 302 -14.21 -3.49 4.62
N PRO A 303 -15.53 -3.19 4.71
CA PRO A 303 -16.60 -4.18 4.54
C PRO A 303 -16.69 -4.76 3.13
N LEU A 304 -16.20 -4.04 2.12
CA LEU A 304 -16.13 -4.51 0.72
C LEU A 304 -14.98 -5.51 0.51
N GLY A 305 -14.31 -5.90 1.59
CA GLY A 305 -13.15 -6.77 1.69
C GLY A 305 -12.88 -7.70 0.50
N GLY A 306 -11.63 -7.63 0.01
CA GLY A 306 -11.13 -8.36 -1.17
C GLY A 306 -11.60 -9.81 -1.27
N ARG A 307 -11.72 -10.29 -2.52
CA ARG A 307 -12.38 -11.50 -3.07
C ARG A 307 -12.84 -12.63 -2.12
N ASP A 308 -12.12 -12.89 -1.03
CA ASP A 308 -12.42 -13.92 -0.02
C ASP A 308 -13.32 -13.42 1.13
N GLY A 309 -13.84 -12.19 1.07
CA GLY A 309 -14.90 -11.68 1.96
C GLY A 309 -14.54 -11.61 3.46
N THR A 310 -13.28 -11.92 3.79
CA THR A 310 -12.76 -11.95 5.16
C THR A 310 -11.49 -11.13 5.21
N VAL A 311 -11.63 -9.81 5.38
CA VAL A 311 -10.50 -9.04 5.86
C VAL A 311 -10.29 -9.42 7.32
N GLY A 312 -9.24 -10.21 7.59
CA GLY A 312 -8.80 -10.44 8.95
C GLY A 312 -8.47 -9.11 9.63
N GLY A 313 -9.10 -8.84 10.76
CA GLY A 313 -8.86 -7.62 11.56
C GLY A 313 -9.70 -6.41 11.15
N SER A 314 -9.40 -5.28 11.78
CA SER A 314 -10.09 -4.00 11.61
C SER A 314 -9.20 -3.01 10.86
N TRP A 315 -9.78 -2.05 10.14
CA TRP A 315 -9.05 -0.92 9.56
C TRP A 315 -8.27 -0.14 10.64
N MET A 316 -8.70 -0.21 11.90
CA MET A 316 -7.98 0.34 13.05
C MET A 316 -6.60 -0.31 13.26
N SER A 317 -6.38 -1.53 12.77
CA SER A 317 -5.06 -2.17 12.83
C SER A 317 -4.07 -1.50 11.87
N VAL A 318 -4.52 -1.04 10.69
CA VAL A 318 -3.70 -0.22 9.77
C VAL A 318 -3.30 1.07 10.47
N VAL A 319 -4.25 1.72 11.17
CA VAL A 319 -3.99 2.96 11.91
C VAL A 319 -2.98 2.73 13.03
N ALA A 320 -3.15 1.69 13.83
CA ALA A 320 -2.26 1.40 14.95
C ALA A 320 -0.82 1.10 14.48
N ASP A 321 -0.67 0.37 13.38
CA ASP A 321 0.65 0.07 12.82
C ASP A 321 1.26 1.30 12.13
N ALA A 322 0.46 2.12 11.44
CA ALA A 322 0.90 3.42 10.93
C ALA A 322 1.38 4.35 12.06
N ALA A 323 0.65 4.41 13.17
CA ALA A 323 1.02 5.21 14.33
C ALA A 323 2.38 4.75 14.91
N ARG A 324 2.57 3.43 15.06
CA ARG A 324 3.82 2.85 15.55
C ARG A 324 4.99 3.16 14.61
N ALA A 325 4.81 2.98 13.30
CA ALA A 325 5.84 3.27 12.32
C ALA A 325 6.20 4.77 12.28
N ALA A 326 5.23 5.67 12.42
CA ALA A 326 5.49 7.11 12.52
C ALA A 326 6.29 7.47 13.78
N ASP A 327 5.96 6.84 14.91
CA ASP A 327 6.64 7.02 16.19
C ASP A 327 8.10 6.51 16.14
N GLU A 328 8.31 5.30 15.61
CA GLU A 328 9.63 4.70 15.39
C GLU A 328 10.50 5.50 14.40
N ALA A 329 9.88 6.11 13.38
CA ALA A 329 10.55 7.01 12.45
C ALA A 329 10.83 8.41 13.03
N GLY A 330 10.30 8.73 14.21
CA GLY A 330 10.43 10.04 14.85
C GLY A 330 9.49 11.14 14.33
N ASP A 331 8.53 10.81 13.45
CA ASP A 331 7.48 11.75 13.01
C ASP A 331 6.37 11.85 14.08
N ARG A 332 6.71 12.53 15.17
CA ARG A 332 5.84 12.70 16.34
C ARG A 332 4.51 13.40 16.02
N ALA A 333 4.48 14.27 15.01
CA ALA A 333 3.27 14.99 14.62
C ALA A 333 2.23 14.04 14.00
N SER A 334 2.67 13.21 13.06
CA SER A 334 1.81 12.17 12.47
C SER A 334 1.42 11.11 13.50
N ALA A 335 2.35 10.69 14.37
CA ALA A 335 2.09 9.71 15.42
C ALA A 335 0.99 10.16 16.38
N VAL A 336 1.01 11.43 16.83
CA VAL A 336 -0.03 12.00 17.70
C VAL A 336 -1.42 11.91 17.07
N GLN A 337 -1.56 12.31 15.80
CA GLN A 337 -2.85 12.27 15.10
C GLN A 337 -3.35 10.84 14.91
N LEU A 338 -2.45 9.92 14.53
CA LEU A 338 -2.79 8.51 14.31
C LEU A 338 -3.15 7.78 15.61
N TYR A 339 -2.42 8.01 16.71
CA TYR A 339 -2.75 7.43 18.02
C TYR A 339 -4.07 7.98 18.57
N ASP A 340 -4.39 9.26 18.35
CA ASP A 340 -5.68 9.83 18.73
C ASP A 340 -6.83 9.17 17.95
N VAL A 341 -6.63 8.96 16.64
CA VAL A 341 -7.55 8.23 15.75
C VAL A 341 -7.71 6.77 16.17
N ALA A 342 -6.65 6.11 16.63
CA ALA A 342 -6.68 4.76 17.18
C ALA A 342 -7.30 4.66 18.58
N GLY A 343 -7.53 5.79 19.26
CA GLY A 343 -8.01 5.84 20.64
C GLY A 343 -6.95 5.55 21.71
N ALA A 344 -5.66 5.47 21.32
CA ALA A 344 -4.52 5.25 22.23
C ALA A 344 -4.09 6.58 22.89
N ARG A 345 -4.97 7.14 23.71
CA ARG A 345 -4.82 8.50 24.28
C ARG A 345 -3.61 8.62 25.20
N GLY A 346 -3.27 7.58 25.96
CA GLY A 346 -2.09 7.56 26.82
C GLY A 346 -0.78 7.74 26.03
N LYS A 347 -0.68 7.16 24.83
CA LYS A 347 0.48 7.35 23.93
C LYS A 347 0.57 8.78 23.41
N VAL A 348 -0.56 9.40 23.06
CA VAL A 348 -0.60 10.81 22.67
C VAL A 348 -0.08 11.70 23.81
N VAL A 349 -0.57 11.49 25.02
CA VAL A 349 -0.14 12.28 26.19
C VAL A 349 1.33 12.06 26.49
N GLY A 350 1.84 10.84 26.39
CA GLY A 350 3.28 10.56 26.53
C GLY A 350 4.14 11.37 25.55
N ILE A 351 3.78 11.37 24.25
CA ILE A 351 4.50 12.15 23.23
C ILE A 351 4.42 13.66 23.52
N LEU A 352 3.26 14.16 23.97
CA LEU A 352 3.11 15.57 24.34
C LEU A 352 3.96 15.95 25.56
N ILE A 353 4.02 15.09 26.58
CA ILE A 353 4.87 15.29 27.76
C ILE A 353 6.35 15.39 27.35
N ASP A 354 6.83 14.48 26.51
CA ASP A 354 8.22 14.49 26.03
C ASP A 354 8.53 15.77 25.25
N ARG A 355 7.61 16.21 24.38
CA ARG A 355 7.76 17.46 23.61
C ARG A 355 7.72 18.71 24.50
N LEU A 356 6.81 18.77 25.47
CA LEU A 356 6.70 19.89 26.41
C LEU A 356 7.94 19.98 27.32
N SER A 357 8.39 18.85 27.83
CA SER A 357 9.60 18.77 28.66
C SER A 357 10.83 19.28 27.92
N ALA A 358 10.99 18.92 26.64
CA ALA A 358 12.12 19.38 25.83
C ALA A 358 12.14 20.90 25.59
N GLU A 359 10.97 21.56 25.54
CA GLU A 359 10.82 22.99 25.24
C GLU A 359 10.50 23.84 26.48
N LEU A 360 10.60 23.26 27.69
CA LEU A 360 10.16 23.90 28.93
C LEU A 360 10.93 25.19 29.25
N THR A 361 12.23 25.22 28.98
CA THR A 361 13.11 26.38 29.24
C THR A 361 13.54 27.13 27.97
N SER A 362 13.04 26.72 26.79
CA SER A 362 13.28 27.38 25.51
C SER A 362 12.58 28.74 25.43
N ARG A 363 13.33 29.83 25.57
CA ARG A 363 12.75 31.18 25.55
C ARG A 363 12.41 31.66 24.13
N ASN A 364 11.17 32.14 23.94
CA ASN A 364 10.67 32.80 22.73
C ASN A 364 10.90 32.02 21.42
N THR A 365 10.82 30.69 21.45
CA THR A 365 10.90 29.87 20.24
C THR A 365 9.50 29.64 19.67
N ALA A 366 9.33 29.76 18.35
CA ALA A 366 8.06 29.42 17.69
C ALA A 366 7.65 27.95 17.95
N SER A 367 8.64 27.06 18.13
CA SER A 367 8.45 25.64 18.48
C SER A 367 7.74 25.45 19.82
N ARG A 368 8.13 26.22 20.84
CA ARG A 368 7.50 26.19 22.17
C ARG A 368 6.04 26.60 22.07
N ASP A 369 5.75 27.75 21.47
CA ASP A 369 4.38 28.27 21.37
C ASP A 369 3.44 27.28 20.68
N VAL A 370 3.90 26.63 19.60
CA VAL A 370 3.12 25.61 18.88
C VAL A 370 2.86 24.41 19.78
N THR A 371 3.89 23.88 20.44
CA THR A 371 3.80 22.69 21.29
C THR A 371 2.88 22.90 22.51
N PHE A 372 3.01 24.05 23.19
CA PHE A 372 2.14 24.39 24.33
C PHE A 372 0.69 24.62 23.89
N LYS A 373 0.46 25.31 22.76
CA LYS A 373 -0.90 25.49 22.22
C LYS A 373 -1.53 24.16 21.81
N GLU A 374 -0.77 23.26 21.19
CA GLU A 374 -1.24 21.93 20.79
C GLU A 374 -1.62 21.09 22.02
N ALA A 375 -0.76 21.03 23.04
CA ALA A 375 -1.03 20.31 24.28
C ALA A 375 -2.23 20.89 25.06
N MET A 376 -2.35 22.22 25.16
CA MET A 376 -3.52 22.86 25.79
C MET A 376 -4.82 22.52 25.06
N LYS A 377 -4.84 22.62 23.72
CA LYS A 377 -6.02 22.27 22.92
C LYS A 377 -6.41 20.81 23.12
N TYR A 378 -5.44 19.91 23.12
CA TYR A 378 -5.69 18.49 23.34
C TYR A 378 -6.24 18.23 24.75
N ARG A 379 -5.66 18.87 25.78
CA ARG A 379 -6.09 18.75 27.17
C ARG A 379 -7.52 19.25 27.41
N GLN A 380 -7.87 20.38 26.80
CA GLN A 380 -9.24 20.92 26.80
C GLN A 380 -10.22 19.99 26.05
N GLY A 381 -9.78 19.42 24.92
CA GLY A 381 -10.55 18.43 24.18
C GLY A 381 -10.88 17.19 25.00
N LEU A 382 -9.91 16.66 25.77
CA LEU A 382 -10.12 15.53 26.68
C LEU A 382 -11.13 15.85 27.81
N GLU A 383 -11.12 17.08 28.32
CA GLU A 383 -12.08 17.58 29.31
C GLU A 383 -13.50 17.63 28.75
N ASN A 384 -13.66 18.19 27.56
CA ASN A 384 -14.95 18.26 26.87
C ASN A 384 -15.49 16.86 26.55
N ASP A 385 -14.64 15.94 26.08
CA ASP A 385 -15.00 14.54 25.84
C ASP A 385 -15.48 13.82 27.11
N ARG A 386 -14.85 14.10 28.27
CA ARG A 386 -15.26 13.58 29.58
C ARG A 386 -16.64 14.10 29.99
N MET A 387 -16.90 15.39 29.77
CA MET A 387 -18.16 16.03 30.16
C MET A 387 -19.35 15.57 29.31
N HIS A 388 -19.14 15.27 28.02
CA HIS A 388 -20.21 14.91 27.09
C HIS A 388 -20.44 13.41 26.91
N ARG A 389 -19.56 12.53 27.41
CA ARG A 389 -19.68 11.07 27.24
C ARG A 389 -19.45 10.32 28.55
N PRO A 390 -20.40 10.33 29.50
CA PRO A 390 -20.07 10.08 30.89
C PRO A 390 -19.61 8.66 31.26
N LEU A 391 -20.11 7.56 30.68
CA LEU A 391 -20.11 6.31 31.47
C LEU A 391 -19.88 4.94 30.80
N GLU A 392 -19.67 4.78 29.48
CA GLU A 392 -19.65 3.41 28.89
C GLU A 392 -18.38 2.97 28.15
N ARG A 393 -17.33 3.80 28.05
CA ARG A 393 -16.04 3.38 27.42
C ARG A 393 -14.77 3.92 28.09
N MET A 394 -14.89 4.51 29.28
CA MET A 394 -13.77 5.17 29.96
C MET A 394 -12.92 4.23 30.84
N GLU A 395 -13.14 2.91 30.77
CA GLU A 395 -12.41 1.90 31.55
C GLU A 395 -11.07 1.44 30.93
N GLY A 396 -10.60 2.04 29.82
CA GLY A 396 -9.56 1.39 29.00
C GLY A 396 -8.11 1.88 29.10
N ASP A 397 -7.83 3.10 29.58
CA ASP A 397 -6.50 3.71 29.40
C ASP A 397 -5.85 4.10 30.74
N VAL A 398 -5.37 3.09 31.45
CA VAL A 398 -4.62 3.25 32.72
C VAL A 398 -3.44 4.21 32.54
N LEU A 399 -2.78 4.14 31.38
CA LEU A 399 -1.65 5.00 31.04
C LEU A 399 -2.06 6.46 30.95
N LEU A 400 -3.21 6.77 30.35
CA LEU A 400 -3.75 8.14 30.34
C LEU A 400 -3.94 8.68 31.75
N GLY A 401 -4.57 7.91 32.65
CA GLY A 401 -4.80 8.31 34.03
C GLY A 401 -3.50 8.63 34.78
N GLN A 402 -2.44 7.85 34.55
CA GLN A 402 -1.12 8.05 35.15
C GLN A 402 -0.38 9.28 34.61
N LEU A 403 -0.52 9.57 33.31
CA LEU A 403 0.23 10.64 32.66
C LEU A 403 -0.47 12.01 32.72
N LEU A 404 -1.79 12.06 32.90
CA LEU A 404 -2.54 13.33 32.96
C LEU A 404 -2.02 14.34 34.00
N PRO A 405 -1.71 13.94 35.25
CA PRO A 405 -1.13 14.87 36.22
C PRO A 405 0.19 15.47 35.73
N SER A 406 1.04 14.65 35.10
CA SER A 406 2.33 15.09 34.56
C SER A 406 2.16 16.10 33.41
N LEU A 407 1.14 15.92 32.57
CA LEU A 407 0.79 16.88 31.53
C LEU A 407 0.32 18.22 32.11
N ASP A 408 -0.61 18.18 33.09
CA ASP A 408 -1.16 19.39 33.73
C ASP A 408 -0.06 20.19 34.44
N LEU A 409 0.87 19.48 35.09
CA LEU A 409 2.05 20.10 35.70
C LEU A 409 2.95 20.78 34.67
N LEU A 410 3.29 20.12 33.55
CA LEU A 410 4.16 20.73 32.53
C LEU A 410 3.52 21.95 31.88
N LEU A 411 2.20 21.94 31.66
CA LEU A 411 1.47 23.12 31.19
C LEU A 411 1.57 24.27 32.18
N GLY A 412 1.35 24.01 33.47
CA GLY A 412 1.51 25.02 34.54
C GLY A 412 2.95 25.50 34.70
N MET A 413 3.95 24.63 34.53
CA MET A 413 5.36 25.00 34.54
C MET A 413 5.75 25.84 33.32
N GLY A 414 5.06 25.65 32.19
CA GLY A 414 5.16 26.54 31.03
C GLY A 414 4.80 27.99 31.38
N GLU A 415 3.60 28.17 31.93
CA GLU A 415 3.10 29.47 32.40
C GLU A 415 4.03 30.09 33.45
N PHE A 416 4.57 29.26 34.36
CA PHE A 416 5.54 29.68 35.36
C PHE A 416 6.80 30.30 34.74
N PHE A 417 7.42 29.65 33.75
CA PHE A 417 8.62 30.19 33.09
C PHE A 417 8.32 31.46 32.28
N GLU A 418 7.12 31.58 31.69
CA GLU A 418 6.69 32.81 31.02
C GLU A 418 6.60 33.98 32.01
N LEU A 419 6.01 33.77 33.19
CA LEU A 419 5.94 34.77 34.25
C LEU A 419 7.34 35.19 34.75
N ILE A 420 8.28 34.24 34.82
CA ILE A 420 9.69 34.54 35.14
C ILE A 420 10.30 35.47 34.07
N TRP A 421 10.11 35.14 32.79
CA TRP A 421 10.68 35.92 31.68
C TRP A 421 10.08 37.32 31.57
N GLU A 422 8.82 37.49 31.97
CA GLU A 422 8.13 38.77 32.09
C GLU A 422 8.46 39.55 33.38
N LYS A 423 9.26 38.95 34.29
CA LYS A 423 9.62 39.50 35.61
C LYS A 423 8.43 39.70 36.57
N GLN A 424 7.34 38.95 36.37
CA GLN A 424 6.18 38.92 37.25
C GLN A 424 6.38 37.92 38.40
N PHE A 425 7.37 38.17 39.27
CA PHE A 425 7.82 37.20 40.27
C PHE A 425 6.76 36.83 41.33
N GLU A 426 5.89 37.76 41.73
CA GLU A 426 4.81 37.49 42.71
C GLU A 426 3.83 36.44 42.16
N ARG A 427 3.37 36.64 40.93
CA ARG A 427 2.45 35.70 40.23
C ARG A 427 3.11 34.36 39.95
N ALA A 428 4.39 34.36 39.56
CA ALA A 428 5.15 33.14 39.35
C ALA A 428 5.21 32.30 40.63
N TRP A 429 5.43 32.94 41.78
CA TRP A 429 5.45 32.24 43.06
C TRP A 429 4.06 31.73 43.48
N GLU A 430 3.00 32.52 43.31
CA GLU A 430 1.63 32.05 43.57
C GLU A 430 1.25 30.82 42.74
N LEU A 431 1.66 30.77 41.48
CA LEU A 431 1.42 29.63 40.60
C LEU A 431 2.19 28.39 41.08
N LEU A 432 3.48 28.56 41.40
CA LEU A 432 4.32 27.51 41.96
C LEU A 432 3.75 26.96 43.29
N ASP A 433 3.25 27.85 44.15
CA ASP A 433 2.66 27.52 45.44
C ASP A 433 1.33 26.75 45.29
N LYS A 434 0.52 27.06 44.26
CA LYS A 434 -0.69 26.30 43.94
C LYS A 434 -0.41 24.89 43.43
N MET A 435 0.70 24.68 42.72
CA MET A 435 1.05 23.38 42.13
C MET A 435 1.55 22.35 43.16
N ASP A 436 1.97 22.78 44.35
CA ASP A 436 2.54 21.93 45.42
C ASP A 436 3.62 20.95 44.94
N PHE A 437 4.41 21.35 43.95
CA PHE A 437 5.38 20.48 43.30
C PHE A 437 6.72 20.40 44.06
N LEU A 438 7.21 21.54 44.57
CA LEU A 438 8.49 21.63 45.29
C LEU A 438 8.28 21.58 46.82
N PRO A 439 9.27 21.08 47.59
CA PRO A 439 9.19 21.05 49.05
C PRO A 439 9.21 22.46 49.64
N ARG A 440 8.29 22.73 50.57
CA ARG A 440 8.15 24.04 51.25
C ARG A 440 8.84 24.07 52.61
N THR A 441 8.99 22.91 53.23
CA THR A 441 9.60 22.74 54.55
C THR A 441 10.55 21.56 54.53
N ASP A 442 11.52 21.57 55.44
CA ASP A 442 12.52 20.51 55.53
C ASP A 442 11.89 19.12 55.80
N GLY A 443 10.69 19.07 56.38
CA GLY A 443 9.94 17.83 56.60
C GLY A 443 9.38 17.18 55.32
N GLN A 444 9.22 17.94 54.24
CA GLN A 444 8.69 17.44 52.95
C GLN A 444 9.78 17.00 51.97
N LEU A 445 11.06 17.23 52.30
CA LEU A 445 12.19 16.94 51.41
C LEU A 445 12.19 15.48 50.99
N VAL A 446 12.16 14.55 51.96
CA VAL A 446 12.30 13.11 51.70
C VAL A 446 11.14 12.56 50.87
N SER A 447 9.89 12.97 51.15
CA SER A 447 8.72 12.52 50.38
C SER A 447 8.77 13.04 48.95
N LYS A 448 9.03 14.34 48.75
CA LYS A 448 9.10 14.94 47.40
C LYS A 448 10.26 14.39 46.58
N ILE A 449 11.42 14.08 47.19
CA ILE A 449 12.53 13.42 46.49
C ILE A 449 12.13 12.02 46.01
N SER A 450 11.39 11.27 46.84
CA SER A 450 10.93 9.93 46.46
C SER A 450 9.90 9.96 45.32
N GLU A 451 9.03 10.98 45.29
CA GLU A 451 8.06 11.21 44.22
C GLU A 451 8.73 11.67 42.91
N LEU A 452 9.75 12.52 43.00
CA LEU A 452 10.39 13.20 41.86
C LEU A 452 11.62 12.46 41.30
N LYS A 453 11.73 11.18 41.62
CA LYS A 453 12.81 10.33 41.11
C LYS A 453 12.42 9.72 39.76
N VAL A 454 13.35 9.74 38.81
CA VAL A 454 13.24 8.98 37.56
C VAL A 454 13.01 7.49 37.88
N GLY A 455 11.98 6.89 37.28
CA GLY A 455 11.54 5.53 37.57
C GLY A 455 10.74 5.37 38.87
N GLY A 456 10.34 6.46 39.54
CA GLY A 456 9.50 6.44 40.75
C GLY A 456 8.02 6.15 40.48
N GLY A 457 7.57 6.27 39.23
CA GLY A 457 6.22 5.91 38.79
C GLY A 457 5.10 6.88 39.17
N VAL A 458 5.41 7.93 39.94
CA VAL A 458 4.46 9.00 40.33
C VAL A 458 4.34 10.07 39.25
N TRP A 459 5.47 10.51 38.71
CA TRP A 459 5.55 11.46 37.60
C TRP A 459 6.22 10.81 36.39
N ALA A 460 5.91 11.30 35.19
CA ALA A 460 6.60 10.87 33.99
C ALA A 460 8.10 11.21 34.07
N ASP A 461 8.97 10.32 33.58
CA ASP A 461 10.43 10.50 33.67
C ASP A 461 10.90 11.82 33.04
N ALA A 462 10.27 12.23 31.93
CA ALA A 462 10.54 13.50 31.27
C ALA A 462 10.27 14.73 32.17
N VAL A 463 9.36 14.64 33.15
CA VAL A 463 9.14 15.69 34.16
C VAL A 463 10.28 15.66 35.18
N CYS A 464 10.61 14.47 35.69
CA CYS A 464 11.66 14.27 36.69
C CYS A 464 13.02 14.80 36.20
N ASP A 465 13.32 14.62 34.90
CA ASP A 465 14.56 15.11 34.29
C ASP A 465 14.66 16.65 34.28
N ARG A 466 13.53 17.38 34.31
CA ARG A 466 13.50 18.85 34.30
C ARG A 466 13.40 19.48 35.69
N VAL A 467 13.32 18.68 36.75
CA VAL A 467 13.26 19.19 38.13
C VAL A 467 14.42 20.16 38.46
N PRO A 468 15.69 19.91 38.06
CA PRO A 468 16.78 20.84 38.34
C PRO A 468 16.57 22.23 37.73
N GLU A 469 16.01 22.30 36.52
CA GLU A 469 15.69 23.55 35.83
C GLU A 469 14.54 24.29 36.50
N ILE A 470 13.51 23.56 36.96
CA ILE A 470 12.37 24.12 37.71
C ILE A 470 12.85 24.69 39.05
N VAL A 471 13.73 23.98 39.77
CA VAL A 471 14.31 24.46 41.03
C VAL A 471 15.14 25.73 40.82
N LEU A 472 15.90 25.80 39.72
CA LEU A 472 16.63 27.01 39.35
C LEU A 472 15.68 28.19 39.06
N GLY A 473 14.61 27.96 38.31
CA GLY A 473 13.58 28.97 38.06
C GLY A 473 12.93 29.46 39.37
N ALA A 474 12.62 28.55 40.30
CA ALA A 474 12.09 28.91 41.62
C ALA A 474 13.08 29.76 42.44
N MET A 475 14.38 29.44 42.40
CA MET A 475 15.42 30.25 43.03
C MET A 475 15.58 31.64 42.39
N GLU A 476 15.42 31.75 41.07
CA GLU A 476 15.42 33.04 40.37
C GLU A 476 14.22 33.92 40.80
N VAL A 477 13.04 33.32 41.00
CA VAL A 477 11.86 34.01 41.54
C VAL A 477 12.11 34.53 42.95
N LEU A 478 12.64 33.68 43.85
CA LEU A 478 12.95 34.07 45.24
C LEU A 478 13.99 35.19 45.30
N ALA A 479 15.04 35.12 44.48
CA ALA A 479 16.05 36.17 44.39
C ALA A 479 15.47 37.48 43.83
N GLY A 480 14.57 37.38 42.85
CA GLY A 480 13.83 38.52 42.28
C GLY A 480 12.97 39.23 43.33
N LEU A 481 12.17 38.48 44.09
CA LEU A 481 11.33 39.00 45.18
C LEU A 481 12.18 39.65 46.28
N HIS A 482 13.27 38.99 46.70
CA HIS A 482 14.20 39.55 47.70
C HIS A 482 14.85 40.86 47.22
N GLY A 483 15.24 40.93 45.95
CA GLY A 483 15.79 42.13 45.33
C GLY A 483 14.78 43.28 45.24
N MET A 484 13.52 43.00 44.90
CA MET A 484 12.44 44.00 44.89
C MET A 484 12.18 44.55 46.31
N GLN A 485 12.21 43.69 47.33
CA GLN A 485 11.96 44.07 48.71
C GLN A 485 13.09 44.90 49.33
N ARG A 486 14.36 44.61 49.00
CA ARG A 486 15.49 45.48 49.38
C ARG A 486 15.43 46.86 48.72
N ARG A 487 14.85 46.97 47.51
CA ARG A 487 14.75 48.24 46.77
C ARG A 487 13.56 49.10 47.17
N SER A 488 12.42 48.50 47.54
CA SER A 488 11.22 49.26 47.91
C SER A 488 11.22 49.73 49.37
N GLY A 489 12.01 49.09 50.25
CA GLY A 489 12.02 49.39 51.69
C GLY A 489 10.69 49.14 52.40
N ARG A 490 9.73 48.51 51.72
CA ARG A 490 8.38 48.22 52.19
C ARG A 490 8.10 46.74 51.96
N GLU A 491 7.49 46.06 52.94
CA GLU A 491 7.01 44.69 52.75
C GLU A 491 6.11 44.63 51.51
N ILE A 492 6.45 43.72 50.61
CA ILE A 492 5.72 43.51 49.37
C ILE A 492 4.50 42.64 49.71
N GLY A 493 3.31 43.16 49.40
CA GLY A 493 2.03 42.56 49.78
C GLY A 493 1.53 43.07 51.13
N GLY A 494 0.29 43.59 51.17
CA GLY A 494 -0.36 44.11 52.39
C GLY A 494 -0.70 43.04 53.45
N SER A 495 -0.13 41.85 53.34
CA SER A 495 -0.22 40.75 54.28
C SER A 495 1.22 40.28 54.50
N GLY A 496 1.72 40.28 55.74
CA GLY A 496 3.11 39.98 56.11
C GLY A 496 3.59 38.53 55.84
N LEU A 497 3.19 37.93 54.71
CA LEU A 497 3.59 36.61 54.25
C LEU A 497 5.06 36.58 53.75
N TRP A 498 5.55 37.68 53.18
CA TRP A 498 6.87 37.74 52.55
C TRP A 498 7.85 38.53 53.42
N SER A 499 8.31 37.93 54.51
CA SER A 499 9.46 38.46 55.24
C SER A 499 10.76 38.06 54.51
N THR A 500 11.82 38.87 54.63
CA THR A 500 13.15 38.49 54.12
C THR A 500 13.65 37.18 54.73
N GLN A 501 13.20 36.86 55.95
CA GLN A 501 13.50 35.60 56.64
C GLN A 501 12.77 34.40 56.01
N THR A 502 11.52 34.55 55.58
CA THR A 502 10.72 33.48 54.93
C THR A 502 11.24 33.18 53.51
N LEU A 503 11.64 34.20 52.77
CA LEU A 503 12.28 34.02 51.45
C LEU A 503 13.63 33.29 51.56
N ARG A 504 14.45 33.63 52.56
CA ARG A 504 15.74 32.96 52.82
C ARG A 504 15.59 31.52 53.27
N THR A 505 14.57 31.22 54.08
CA THR A 505 14.31 29.84 54.53
C THR A 505 13.83 28.98 53.39
N ALA A 506 12.91 29.47 52.55
CA ALA A 506 12.51 28.79 51.32
C ALA A 506 13.69 28.53 50.36
N ALA A 507 14.56 29.51 50.16
CA ALA A 507 15.76 29.37 49.34
C ALA A 507 16.70 28.27 49.87
N LYS A 508 16.95 28.22 51.19
CA LYS A 508 17.74 27.17 51.83
C LYS A 508 17.13 25.78 51.66
N THR A 509 15.81 25.66 51.81
CA THR A 509 15.12 24.37 51.60
C THR A 509 15.24 23.91 50.15
N LEU A 510 15.16 24.81 49.16
CA LEU A 510 15.37 24.46 47.75
C LEU A 510 16.82 24.08 47.42
N VAL A 511 17.81 24.74 48.03
CA VAL A 511 19.23 24.37 47.89
C VAL A 511 19.48 22.98 48.48
N ASN A 512 18.99 22.72 49.69
CA ASN A 512 19.07 21.41 50.33
C ASN A 512 18.39 20.33 49.48
N PHE A 513 17.21 20.62 48.94
CA PHE A 513 16.49 19.74 48.01
C PHE A 513 17.32 19.43 46.76
N SER A 514 17.89 20.46 46.12
CA SER A 514 18.73 20.30 44.92
C SER A 514 19.95 19.41 45.16
N GLY A 515 20.56 19.49 46.35
CA GLY A 515 21.70 18.65 46.74
C GLY A 515 21.34 17.18 46.94
N MET A 516 20.06 16.86 47.11
CA MET A 516 19.56 15.49 47.26
C MET A 516 19.01 14.90 45.95
N LEU A 517 18.94 15.70 44.87
CA LEU A 517 18.49 15.22 43.56
C LEU A 517 19.61 14.44 42.84
N PRO A 518 19.28 13.30 42.22
CA PRO A 518 20.21 12.61 41.34
C PRO A 518 20.41 13.43 40.04
N ASN A 519 21.66 13.52 39.55
CA ASN A 519 22.02 14.08 38.24
C ASN A 519 21.77 15.59 38.01
N VAL A 520 21.96 16.44 39.03
CA VAL A 520 21.98 17.91 38.81
C VAL A 520 23.25 18.30 38.04
N SER A 521 23.11 19.07 36.96
CA SER A 521 24.25 19.55 36.19
C SER A 521 25.12 20.51 37.03
N ALA A 522 26.43 20.47 36.84
CA ALA A 522 27.36 21.31 37.60
C ALA A 522 27.08 22.82 37.41
N ASP A 523 26.56 23.23 36.25
CA ASP A 523 26.17 24.62 35.98
C ASP A 523 24.92 25.03 36.78
N VAL A 524 23.89 24.17 36.84
CA VAL A 524 22.68 24.43 37.63
C VAL A 524 23.03 24.55 39.10
N SER A 525 23.83 23.62 39.65
CA SER A 525 24.31 23.70 41.04
C SER A 525 25.10 24.98 41.32
N ALA A 526 26.01 25.38 40.41
CA ALA A 526 26.78 26.61 40.56
C ALA A 526 25.93 27.89 40.47
N ARG A 527 24.85 27.89 39.67
CA ARG A 527 23.90 29.01 39.61
C ARG A 527 23.02 29.07 40.86
N LEU A 528 22.54 27.93 41.36
CA LEU A 528 21.76 27.84 42.59
C LEU A 528 22.54 28.41 43.79
N VAL A 529 23.81 28.01 43.95
CA VAL A 529 24.68 28.53 45.03
C VAL A 529 24.94 30.03 44.88
N ARG A 530 25.14 30.53 43.65
CA ARG A 530 25.29 31.98 43.41
C ARG A 530 24.05 32.77 43.79
N LEU A 531 22.85 32.26 43.47
CA LEU A 531 21.58 32.89 43.83
C LEU A 531 21.34 32.86 45.34
N ASP A 532 21.69 31.78 46.03
CA ASP A 532 21.59 31.70 47.49
C ASP A 532 22.53 32.70 48.20
N VAL A 533 23.77 32.85 47.72
CA VAL A 533 24.71 33.85 48.25
C VAL A 533 24.19 35.28 48.05
N LEU A 534 23.46 35.57 46.96
CA LEU A 534 22.85 36.89 46.74
C LEU A 534 21.68 37.19 47.69
N MET A 535 21.10 36.16 48.32
CA MET A 535 19.99 36.29 49.25
C MET A 535 20.43 36.38 50.72
N ASN A 536 21.60 35.84 51.07
CA ASN A 536 22.20 35.96 52.41
C ASN A 536 22.80 37.35 52.63
#